data_AF-A0A935YD11-F1
#
_entry.id   AF-A0A935YD11-F1
#
_cell.length_a   1.000
_cell.length_b   1.000
_cell.length_c   1.000
_cell.angle_alpha   90.00
_cell.angle_beta   90.00
_cell.angle_gamma   90.00
#
_symmetry.space_group_name_H-M   'P 1'
#
loop_
_entity.id
_entity.type
_entity.pdbx_description
1 polymer ?
#
loop_
_entity_poly.entity_id
_entity_poly.type
_entity_poly.pdbx_seq_one_letter_code
_entity_poly.pdbx_strand_id
1 'polypeptide(L)'
;MNRLLDNAGSAPFSRPVPKPAGAAAKAMIVCLAVAAACAGAPAHAAVPQTIAFQGFLTDASAQPVQGTVSLNVAIYAGAGGGTALWSESHAGVAVDRGVFAIVLGSLTPFTPAVARTSPRFLGVRVNGEPELPRTEMRAAPFALRAQASDSVTTGIDLKRGSISVLKTEVNVFGEMNLFWRSEAGERVVQLGPGPFGDGELILESVGGSAEIYSDFNGEPRLGLYGSTAVATIDLTAVGDRAVSFPLAGLNALELANEPGLAAANNTGSVALTATVASIISRTITPPADGYVLALGQGVGRIAHTSGTATSGAVGLSDDGLNFGTAQDVNLQISSNAASGSYSLPVHLNGVFAATAGTPLTIYLVGIESSGVIDIEDTSLTLLYVPTSYGSVSQTLLAAGDGEDLPARAAQSRAEIAAERETSQRADVERLERELVAMRSELTARLAEHEARLEASEERR
;
A
#
# COMPACT_ATOMS: atom_id res chain seq x y z
N MET A 1 -56.16 -45.52 6.72
CA MET A 1 -56.77 -44.40 5.98
C MET A 1 -55.62 -43.51 5.50
N ASN A 2 -55.56 -43.22 4.21
CA ASN A 2 -54.33 -42.96 3.44
C ASN A 2 -53.72 -41.55 3.54
N ARG A 3 -52.38 -41.53 3.52
CA ARG A 3 -51.42 -40.58 2.90
C ARG A 3 -51.26 -39.14 3.42
N LEU A 4 -50.15 -38.97 4.15
CA LEU A 4 -48.99 -38.08 3.87
C LEU A 4 -49.27 -36.65 3.37
N LEU A 5 -49.02 -35.66 4.23
CA LEU A 5 -48.65 -34.30 3.84
C LEU A 5 -47.56 -33.76 4.78
N ASP A 6 -46.38 -33.58 4.19
CA ASP A 6 -45.25 -32.83 4.73
C ASP A 6 -45.36 -31.35 4.32
N ASN A 7 -45.03 -30.51 5.30
CA ASN A 7 -44.17 -29.34 5.24
C ASN A 7 -44.60 -28.03 4.53
N ALA A 8 -44.69 -27.01 5.41
CA ALA A 8 -44.26 -25.61 5.30
C ALA A 8 -44.92 -24.63 4.31
N GLY A 9 -45.38 -23.51 4.91
CA GLY A 9 -45.16 -22.18 4.32
C GLY A 9 -46.39 -21.46 3.80
N SER A 10 -47.41 -21.26 4.64
CA SER A 10 -48.62 -20.51 4.31
C SER A 10 -48.37 -19.00 4.24
N ALA A 11 -48.44 -18.41 3.05
CA ALA A 11 -48.81 -17.01 2.88
C ALA A 11 -50.34 -16.88 2.85
N PRO A 12 -50.94 -15.89 3.55
CA PRO A 12 -52.30 -15.49 3.23
C PRO A 12 -52.40 -14.03 2.77
N PHE A 13 -53.11 -13.89 1.65
CA PHE A 13 -53.73 -12.69 1.13
C PHE A 13 -54.56 -11.94 2.18
N SER A 14 -54.54 -10.60 2.16
CA SER A 14 -55.70 -9.79 2.54
C SER A 14 -55.74 -8.47 1.74
N ARG A 15 -56.90 -8.21 1.13
CA ARG A 15 -57.24 -7.02 0.33
C ARG A 15 -57.53 -5.81 1.22
N PRO A 16 -57.37 -4.58 0.71
CA PRO A 16 -58.46 -3.60 0.89
C PRO A 16 -58.74 -2.65 -0.31
N VAL A 17 -60.05 -2.48 -0.56
CA VAL A 17 -60.90 -1.31 -0.94
C VAL A 17 -60.45 -0.26 -2.00
N PRO A 18 -61.34 0.17 -2.95
CA PRO A 18 -61.00 1.09 -4.06
C PRO A 18 -61.54 2.55 -4.01
N LYS A 19 -60.89 3.40 -4.84
CA LYS A 19 -61.22 4.74 -5.45
C LYS A 19 -60.99 6.04 -4.63
N PRO A 20 -60.76 7.23 -5.28
CA PRO A 20 -60.84 7.59 -6.72
C PRO A 20 -59.54 8.23 -7.30
N ALA A 21 -59.09 7.90 -8.53
CA ALA A 21 -59.48 8.39 -9.87
C ALA A 21 -59.10 9.85 -10.19
N GLY A 22 -58.41 10.06 -11.33
CA GLY A 22 -58.50 11.34 -12.04
C GLY A 22 -57.33 11.75 -12.92
N ALA A 23 -57.12 11.06 -14.05
CA ALA A 23 -56.65 11.62 -15.34
C ALA A 23 -55.32 12.41 -15.51
N ALA A 24 -54.69 12.96 -14.46
CA ALA A 24 -53.52 13.84 -14.62
C ALA A 24 -52.23 13.09 -15.00
N ALA A 25 -52.04 11.86 -14.50
CA ALA A 25 -50.82 11.09 -14.72
C ALA A 25 -50.69 10.50 -16.13
N LYS A 26 -51.80 10.28 -16.86
CA LYS A 26 -51.76 9.73 -18.22
C LYS A 26 -51.48 10.77 -19.30
N ALA A 27 -51.87 12.03 -19.11
CA ALA A 27 -51.49 13.12 -20.02
C ALA A 27 -49.99 13.45 -19.91
N MET A 28 -49.42 13.34 -18.71
CA MET A 28 -48.01 13.65 -18.46
C MET A 28 -47.05 12.60 -19.03
N ILE A 29 -47.45 11.32 -19.05
CA ILE A 29 -46.62 10.23 -19.61
C ILE A 29 -46.65 10.20 -21.15
N VAL A 30 -47.77 10.62 -21.78
CA VAL A 30 -47.83 10.73 -23.26
C VAL A 30 -47.07 11.97 -23.76
N CYS A 31 -47.11 13.10 -23.04
CA CYS A 31 -46.28 14.26 -23.38
C CYS A 31 -44.77 14.01 -23.20
N LEU A 32 -44.37 13.16 -22.24
CA LEU A 32 -42.95 12.84 -22.02
C LEU A 32 -42.40 11.80 -23.01
N ALA A 33 -43.25 10.90 -23.53
CA ALA A 33 -42.87 9.96 -24.59
C ALA A 33 -42.82 10.60 -25.99
N VAL A 34 -43.64 11.63 -26.26
CA VAL A 34 -43.58 12.41 -27.52
C VAL A 34 -42.42 13.41 -27.50
N ALA A 35 -42.04 13.95 -26.34
CA ALA A 35 -40.86 14.82 -26.21
C ALA A 35 -39.52 14.08 -26.40
N ALA A 36 -39.47 12.77 -26.12
CA ALA A 36 -38.28 11.94 -26.31
C ALA A 36 -38.11 11.40 -27.75
N ALA A 37 -39.16 11.45 -28.58
CA ALA A 37 -39.10 11.10 -30.00
C ALA A 37 -38.77 12.29 -30.92
N CYS A 38 -38.63 13.50 -30.35
CA CYS A 38 -38.17 14.71 -31.04
C CYS A 38 -36.73 15.11 -30.69
N ALA A 39 -35.96 14.20 -30.07
CA ALA A 39 -34.52 14.35 -29.93
C ALA A 39 -33.91 14.33 -31.33
N GLY A 40 -33.44 15.50 -31.77
CA GLY A 40 -33.04 15.78 -33.14
C GLY A 40 -32.19 14.67 -33.76
N ALA A 41 -32.72 14.05 -34.80
CA ALA A 41 -31.85 13.55 -35.85
C ALA A 41 -30.96 14.73 -36.26
N PRO A 42 -29.63 14.54 -36.40
CA PRO A 42 -28.81 15.56 -37.02
C PRO A 42 -29.40 15.79 -38.41
N ALA A 43 -30.09 16.91 -38.58
CA ALA A 43 -30.42 17.43 -39.89
C ALA A 43 -29.08 17.79 -40.52
N HIS A 44 -28.45 16.83 -41.17
CA HIS A 44 -27.51 17.14 -42.23
C HIS A 44 -28.34 17.90 -43.25
N ALA A 45 -28.27 19.22 -43.21
CA ALA A 45 -28.55 20.01 -44.39
C ALA A 45 -27.48 19.57 -45.39
N ALA A 46 -27.77 18.53 -46.17
CA ALA A 46 -26.93 18.14 -47.29
C ALA A 46 -26.83 19.39 -48.16
N VAL A 47 -25.64 20.02 -48.16
CA VAL A 47 -25.40 21.19 -48.99
C VAL A 47 -25.70 20.75 -50.41
N PRO A 48 -26.67 21.38 -51.11
CA PRO A 48 -27.02 20.98 -52.46
C PRO A 48 -25.75 20.89 -53.31
N GLN A 49 -25.44 19.70 -53.82
CA GLN A 49 -24.27 19.44 -54.65
C GLN A 49 -24.53 19.84 -56.11
N THR A 50 -25.37 20.85 -56.31
CA THR A 50 -25.82 21.31 -57.62
C THR A 50 -25.72 22.83 -57.69
N ILE A 51 -25.52 23.33 -58.91
CA ILE A 51 -25.37 24.77 -59.18
C ILE A 51 -26.50 25.20 -60.10
N ALA A 52 -27.30 26.17 -59.66
CA ALA A 52 -28.28 26.82 -60.54
C ALA A 52 -27.55 27.69 -61.56
N PHE A 53 -27.85 27.50 -62.84
CA PHE A 53 -27.27 28.28 -63.93
C PHE A 53 -28.37 28.80 -64.86
N GLN A 54 -28.35 30.11 -65.10
CA GLN A 54 -29.29 30.81 -65.97
C GLN A 54 -28.52 31.63 -66.99
N GLY A 55 -29.02 31.69 -68.21
CA GLY A 55 -28.44 32.50 -69.27
C GLY A 55 -29.48 33.10 -70.20
N PHE A 56 -29.01 34.00 -71.07
CA PHE A 56 -29.78 34.59 -72.14
C PHE A 56 -29.17 34.21 -73.48
N LEU A 57 -29.97 33.65 -74.38
CA LEU A 57 -29.58 33.22 -75.71
C LEU A 57 -30.19 34.16 -76.74
N THR A 58 -29.32 34.69 -77.60
CA THR A 58 -29.70 35.39 -78.83
C THR A 58 -29.24 34.61 -80.04
N ASP A 59 -29.96 34.75 -81.14
CA ASP A 59 -29.49 34.30 -82.44
C ASP A 59 -28.44 35.28 -83.02
N ALA A 60 -27.95 34.98 -84.22
CA ALA A 60 -26.98 35.81 -84.93
C ALA A 60 -27.50 37.22 -85.29
N SER A 61 -28.83 37.44 -85.25
CA SER A 61 -29.49 38.73 -85.48
C SER A 61 -29.81 39.47 -84.18
N ALA A 62 -29.21 39.03 -83.06
CA ALA A 62 -29.45 39.53 -81.71
C ALA A 62 -30.91 39.41 -81.24
N GLN A 63 -31.72 38.55 -81.86
CA GLN A 63 -33.08 38.29 -81.42
C GLN A 63 -33.09 37.19 -80.36
N PRO A 64 -33.92 37.29 -79.31
CA PRO A 64 -34.00 36.26 -78.27
C PRO A 64 -34.46 34.93 -78.86
N VAL A 65 -33.75 33.85 -78.55
CA VAL A 65 -34.12 32.50 -78.98
C VAL A 65 -35.41 32.07 -78.27
N GLN A 66 -36.34 31.46 -79.00
CA GLN A 66 -37.58 30.90 -78.45
C GLN A 66 -37.74 29.44 -78.86
N GLY A 67 -38.17 28.60 -77.93
CA GLY A 67 -38.39 27.17 -78.17
C GLY A 67 -37.43 26.29 -77.38
N THR A 68 -37.18 25.08 -77.86
CA THR A 68 -36.40 24.07 -77.13
C THR A 68 -35.01 23.91 -77.74
N VAL A 69 -33.97 23.93 -76.91
CA VAL A 69 -32.57 23.77 -77.32
C VAL A 69 -31.88 22.64 -76.57
N SER A 70 -30.82 22.09 -77.16
CA SER A 70 -29.90 21.17 -76.46
C SER A 70 -28.68 21.93 -75.96
N LEU A 71 -28.40 21.86 -74.67
CA LEU A 71 -27.26 22.54 -74.04
C LEU A 71 -26.22 21.50 -73.60
N ASN A 72 -24.98 21.65 -74.07
CA ASN A 72 -23.85 20.92 -73.50
C ASN A 72 -23.00 21.90 -72.70
N VAL A 73 -22.88 21.65 -71.40
CA VAL A 73 -22.17 22.52 -70.46
C VAL A 73 -20.95 21.79 -69.95
N ALA A 74 -19.82 22.49 -69.89
CA ALA A 74 -18.56 21.93 -69.41
C ALA A 74 -17.80 22.90 -68.51
N ILE A 75 -17.06 22.36 -67.55
CA ILE A 75 -16.22 23.12 -66.62
C ILE A 75 -14.74 22.86 -66.95
N TYR A 76 -13.96 23.92 -67.02
CA TYR A 76 -12.55 23.90 -67.41
C TYR A 76 -11.66 24.55 -66.34
N ALA A 77 -10.38 24.19 -66.36
CA ALA A 77 -9.33 24.80 -65.53
C ALA A 77 -8.86 26.17 -66.06
N GLY A 78 -9.13 26.51 -67.33
CA GLY A 78 -8.64 27.73 -67.98
C GLY A 78 -9.62 28.34 -68.98
N ALA A 79 -9.42 29.63 -69.30
CA ALA A 79 -10.28 30.42 -70.17
C ALA A 79 -10.27 29.97 -71.65
N GLY A 80 -9.25 29.21 -72.08
CA GLY A 80 -9.13 28.65 -73.42
C GLY A 80 -8.25 27.39 -73.43
N GLY A 81 -8.44 26.53 -74.42
CA GLY A 81 -7.76 25.23 -74.51
C GLY A 81 -8.11 24.26 -73.36
N GLY A 82 -7.42 23.12 -73.30
CA GLY A 82 -7.56 22.11 -72.24
C GLY A 82 -8.78 21.19 -72.37
N THR A 83 -8.75 20.06 -71.65
CA THR A 83 -9.86 19.12 -71.53
C THR A 83 -10.88 19.59 -70.49
N ALA A 84 -12.14 19.18 -70.66
CA ALA A 84 -13.16 19.44 -69.66
C ALA A 84 -12.88 18.62 -68.39
N LEU A 85 -12.93 19.27 -67.22
CA LEU A 85 -12.86 18.61 -65.92
C LEU A 85 -14.18 17.89 -65.60
N TRP A 86 -15.27 18.40 -66.16
CA TRP A 86 -16.62 17.90 -65.99
C TRP A 86 -17.49 18.39 -67.14
N SER A 87 -18.50 17.60 -67.54
CA SER A 87 -19.47 17.99 -68.55
C SER A 87 -20.83 17.34 -68.32
N GLU A 88 -21.90 18.05 -68.66
CA GLU A 88 -23.28 17.60 -68.58
C GLU A 88 -24.04 18.03 -69.85
N SER A 89 -24.90 17.14 -70.35
CA SER A 89 -25.72 17.39 -71.54
C SER A 89 -27.19 17.45 -71.14
N HIS A 90 -27.81 18.61 -71.36
CA HIS A 90 -29.23 18.83 -71.16
C HIS A 90 -29.94 18.83 -72.51
N ALA A 91 -30.57 17.71 -72.84
CA ALA A 91 -31.46 17.64 -73.99
C ALA A 91 -32.80 18.29 -73.64
N GLY A 92 -33.31 19.14 -74.53
CA GLY A 92 -34.70 19.61 -74.42
C GLY A 92 -34.92 20.79 -73.47
N VAL A 93 -33.95 21.68 -73.30
CA VAL A 93 -34.08 22.86 -72.43
C VAL A 93 -35.03 23.88 -73.07
N ALA A 94 -36.13 24.19 -72.38
CA ALA A 94 -37.06 25.23 -72.80
C ALA A 94 -36.45 26.62 -72.63
N VAL A 95 -36.51 27.42 -73.70
CA VAL A 95 -36.05 28.81 -73.74
C VAL A 95 -37.28 29.70 -74.00
N ASP A 96 -37.58 30.57 -73.05
CA ASP A 96 -38.65 31.57 -73.19
C ASP A 96 -38.03 32.98 -73.32
N ARG A 97 -38.31 33.63 -74.45
CA ARG A 97 -37.82 34.99 -74.77
C ARG A 97 -36.31 35.14 -74.50
N GLY A 98 -35.52 34.15 -74.91
CA GLY A 98 -34.07 34.08 -74.75
C GLY A 98 -33.60 33.52 -73.40
N VAL A 99 -34.44 33.41 -72.37
CA VAL A 99 -34.00 32.97 -71.04
C VAL A 99 -34.11 31.45 -70.90
N PHE A 100 -33.06 30.82 -70.38
CA PHE A 100 -33.07 29.42 -69.93
C PHE A 100 -32.54 29.29 -68.50
N ALA A 101 -33.00 28.28 -67.76
CA ALA A 101 -32.50 27.93 -66.45
C ALA A 101 -32.29 26.42 -66.35
N ILE A 102 -31.12 26.00 -65.86
CA ILE A 102 -30.74 24.60 -65.66
C ILE A 102 -30.05 24.41 -64.31
N VAL A 103 -29.98 23.16 -63.85
CA VAL A 103 -29.32 22.78 -62.60
C VAL A 103 -28.16 21.86 -62.95
N LEU A 104 -26.94 22.37 -62.83
CA LEU A 104 -25.70 21.64 -63.10
C LEU A 104 -25.40 20.69 -61.93
N GLY A 105 -24.90 19.49 -62.24
CA GLY A 105 -24.64 18.44 -61.26
C GLY A 105 -25.85 17.54 -61.01
N SER A 106 -26.98 17.79 -61.69
CA SER A 106 -28.22 17.04 -61.51
C SER A 106 -28.26 15.75 -62.32
N LEU A 107 -27.67 15.75 -63.53
CA LEU A 107 -27.55 14.56 -64.37
C LEU A 107 -26.16 13.91 -64.22
N THR A 108 -25.10 14.71 -64.10
CA THR A 108 -23.74 14.22 -63.89
C THR A 108 -23.19 14.81 -62.59
N PRO A 109 -23.09 14.06 -61.48
CA PRO A 109 -22.57 14.58 -60.22
C PRO A 109 -21.19 15.23 -60.37
N PHE A 110 -20.93 16.33 -59.65
CA PHE A 110 -19.62 16.95 -59.65
C PHE A 110 -18.57 16.03 -59.02
N THR A 111 -17.35 16.09 -59.56
CA THR A 111 -16.19 15.42 -58.98
C THR A 111 -15.38 16.40 -58.12
N PRO A 112 -14.56 15.91 -57.18
CA PRO A 112 -13.66 16.75 -56.39
C PRO A 112 -12.70 17.61 -57.24
N ALA A 113 -12.49 17.29 -58.53
CA ALA A 113 -11.67 18.08 -59.44
C ALA A 113 -12.27 19.47 -59.75
N VAL A 114 -13.60 19.58 -59.69
CA VAL A 114 -14.34 20.84 -59.92
C VAL A 114 -14.22 21.77 -58.71
N ALA A 115 -14.28 21.23 -57.49
CA ALA A 115 -14.25 21.97 -56.23
C ALA A 115 -12.80 22.27 -55.77
N ARG A 116 -12.16 23.29 -56.35
CA ARG A 116 -10.86 23.82 -55.89
C ARG A 116 -10.88 25.34 -55.74
N THR A 117 -9.88 25.86 -55.03
CA THR A 117 -9.66 27.30 -54.79
C THR A 117 -9.15 28.09 -56.01
N SER A 118 -8.73 27.42 -57.08
CA SER A 118 -8.31 28.08 -58.33
C SER A 118 -9.52 28.42 -59.21
N PRO A 119 -9.45 29.48 -60.05
CA PRO A 119 -10.55 29.85 -60.96
C PRO A 119 -11.06 28.68 -61.81
N ARG A 120 -12.37 28.70 -62.09
CA ARG A 120 -13.05 27.73 -62.95
C ARG A 120 -13.81 28.45 -64.03
N PHE A 121 -13.84 27.86 -65.22
CA PHE A 121 -14.46 28.46 -66.40
C PHE A 121 -15.57 27.57 -66.93
N LEU A 122 -16.75 28.14 -67.16
CA LEU A 122 -17.92 27.47 -67.68
C LEU A 122 -18.03 27.71 -69.19
N GLY A 123 -18.07 26.63 -69.97
CA GLY A 123 -18.32 26.64 -71.41
C GLY A 123 -19.71 26.10 -71.74
N VAL A 124 -20.36 26.69 -72.75
CA VAL A 124 -21.71 26.30 -73.19
C VAL A 124 -21.70 26.11 -74.70
N ARG A 125 -22.25 24.98 -75.17
CA ARG A 125 -22.56 24.71 -76.58
C ARG A 125 -24.06 24.54 -76.73
N VAL A 126 -24.62 25.18 -77.75
CA VAL A 126 -26.07 25.15 -78.05
C VAL A 126 -26.28 24.38 -79.34
N ASN A 127 -27.15 23.37 -79.35
CA ASN A 127 -27.51 22.58 -80.54
C ASN A 127 -26.34 21.97 -81.33
N GLY A 128 -25.19 21.75 -80.67
CA GLY A 128 -23.98 21.20 -81.31
C GLY A 128 -23.09 22.23 -82.01
N GLU A 129 -23.43 23.52 -81.93
CA GLU A 129 -22.63 24.64 -82.45
C GLU A 129 -21.29 24.80 -81.70
N PRO A 130 -20.33 25.58 -82.26
CA PRO A 130 -19.10 25.93 -81.56
C PRO A 130 -19.36 26.49 -80.15
N GLU A 131 -18.46 26.15 -79.23
CA GLU A 131 -18.53 26.60 -77.85
C GLU A 131 -18.45 28.12 -77.75
N LEU A 132 -19.41 28.70 -77.02
CA LEU A 132 -19.41 30.12 -76.73
C LEU A 132 -18.21 30.50 -75.83
N PRO A 133 -17.80 31.78 -75.81
CA PRO A 133 -16.75 32.25 -74.91
C PRO A 133 -17.00 31.81 -73.46
N ARG A 134 -15.98 31.22 -72.84
CA ARG A 134 -16.10 30.68 -71.48
C ARG A 134 -16.26 31.79 -70.46
N THR A 135 -17.13 31.58 -69.48
CA THR A 135 -17.38 32.52 -68.40
C THR A 135 -16.70 32.05 -67.12
N GLU A 136 -15.98 32.94 -66.43
CA GLU A 136 -15.39 32.64 -65.13
C GLU A 136 -16.48 32.47 -64.05
N MET A 137 -16.42 31.36 -63.31
CA MET A 137 -17.32 31.10 -62.18
C MET A 137 -16.87 31.90 -60.96
N ARG A 138 -17.78 32.69 -60.39
CA ARG A 138 -17.53 33.51 -59.19
C ARG A 138 -18.20 32.93 -57.96
N ALA A 139 -17.64 33.21 -56.80
CA ALA A 139 -18.18 32.76 -55.51
C ALA A 139 -19.54 33.43 -55.21
N ALA A 140 -20.46 32.66 -54.64
CA ALA A 140 -21.68 33.19 -54.06
C ALA A 140 -21.40 33.82 -52.67
N PRO A 141 -22.21 34.79 -52.19
CA PRO A 141 -21.97 35.46 -50.91
C PRO A 141 -21.86 34.50 -49.71
N PHE A 142 -22.64 33.43 -49.68
CA PHE A 142 -22.55 32.39 -48.63
C PHE A 142 -21.29 31.53 -48.74
N ALA A 143 -20.74 31.37 -49.96
CA ALA A 143 -19.53 30.58 -50.21
C ALA A 143 -18.25 31.33 -49.79
N LEU A 144 -18.27 32.67 -49.71
CA LEU A 144 -17.13 33.46 -49.22
C LEU A 144 -16.79 33.15 -47.74
N ARG A 145 -17.77 32.72 -46.93
CA ARG A 145 -17.53 32.32 -45.54
C ARG A 145 -16.87 30.94 -45.41
N ALA A 146 -17.00 30.08 -46.43
CA ALA A 146 -16.44 28.72 -46.41
C ALA A 146 -14.92 28.71 -46.59
N GLN A 147 -14.32 29.77 -47.17
CA GLN A 147 -12.87 29.90 -47.30
C GLN A 147 -12.13 29.85 -45.95
N ALA A 148 -12.80 30.21 -44.86
CA ALA A 148 -12.23 30.15 -43.51
C ALA A 148 -12.13 28.73 -42.93
N SER A 149 -12.80 27.73 -43.52
CA SER A 149 -12.82 26.35 -43.02
C SER A 149 -11.74 25.44 -43.63
N ASP A 150 -11.16 25.82 -44.77
CA ASP A 150 -10.13 25.03 -45.49
C ASP A 150 -8.72 25.13 -44.86
N SER A 151 -8.55 25.84 -43.74
CA SER A 151 -7.26 25.97 -43.06
C SER A 151 -7.35 25.69 -41.56
N VAL A 152 -7.31 24.39 -41.20
CA VAL A 152 -6.65 23.92 -39.97
C VAL A 152 -5.77 22.73 -40.34
N THR A 153 -4.76 22.98 -41.19
CA THR A 153 -3.72 21.99 -41.54
C THR A 153 -2.42 22.23 -40.74
N THR A 154 -2.31 23.37 -40.05
CA THR A 154 -1.13 23.77 -39.28
C THR A 154 -1.52 24.22 -37.89
N GLY A 155 -2.10 23.31 -37.11
CA GLY A 155 -2.33 23.46 -35.68
C GLY A 155 -3.33 24.55 -35.28
N ILE A 156 -3.77 24.48 -34.03
CA ILE A 156 -4.54 25.54 -33.38
C ILE A 156 -3.54 26.28 -32.48
N ASP A 157 -2.94 27.37 -32.97
CA ASP A 157 -2.08 28.24 -32.15
C ASP A 157 -2.96 29.16 -31.28
N LEU A 158 -3.31 28.70 -30.08
CA LEU A 158 -4.01 29.50 -29.09
C LEU A 158 -3.00 30.20 -28.18
N LYS A 159 -2.43 31.32 -28.64
CA LYS A 159 -1.45 32.10 -27.84
C LYS A 159 -1.93 32.50 -26.43
N ARG A 160 -3.25 32.50 -26.16
CA ARG A 160 -3.89 32.79 -24.85
C ARG A 160 -5.25 32.10 -24.62
N GLY A 161 -5.51 30.96 -25.25
CA GLY A 161 -6.82 30.28 -25.17
C GLY A 161 -6.71 28.86 -24.62
N SER A 162 -7.75 28.38 -23.95
CA SER A 162 -7.88 26.97 -23.55
C SER A 162 -8.59 26.15 -24.62
N ILE A 163 -8.09 24.97 -24.93
CA ILE A 163 -8.87 23.96 -25.65
C ILE A 163 -9.76 23.27 -24.61
N SER A 164 -11.05 23.62 -24.57
CA SER A 164 -12.05 22.97 -23.72
C SER A 164 -12.79 21.92 -24.51
N VAL A 165 -12.52 20.65 -24.23
CA VAL A 165 -13.20 19.51 -24.84
C VAL A 165 -14.37 19.11 -23.96
N LEU A 166 -15.57 19.60 -24.26
CA LEU A 166 -16.77 19.29 -23.48
C LEU A 166 -17.46 18.04 -24.04
N LYS A 167 -17.61 17.00 -23.19
CA LYS A 167 -18.38 15.77 -23.49
C LYS A 167 -17.87 14.91 -24.66
N THR A 168 -16.65 15.12 -25.16
CA THR A 168 -16.04 14.29 -26.21
C THR A 168 -14.62 13.88 -25.81
N GLU A 169 -14.06 12.87 -26.47
CA GLU A 169 -12.71 12.34 -26.23
C GLU A 169 -11.69 12.99 -27.16
N VAL A 170 -10.45 13.15 -26.69
CA VAL A 170 -9.28 13.45 -27.53
C VAL A 170 -8.58 12.14 -27.82
N ASN A 171 -8.76 11.60 -29.01
CA ASN A 171 -8.12 10.36 -29.44
C ASN A 171 -6.82 10.68 -30.18
N VAL A 172 -5.70 10.21 -29.62
CA VAL A 172 -4.37 10.30 -30.22
C VAL A 172 -3.99 8.89 -30.66
N PHE A 173 -3.92 8.65 -31.97
CA PHE A 173 -3.67 7.31 -32.53
C PHE A 173 -2.20 7.12 -32.96
N GLY A 174 -1.68 5.91 -32.83
CA GLY A 174 -0.30 5.55 -33.21
C GLY A 174 0.73 5.94 -32.14
N GLU A 175 2.02 5.98 -32.52
CA GLU A 175 3.14 6.34 -31.63
C GLU A 175 3.24 7.87 -31.37
N MET A 176 2.10 8.52 -31.25
CA MET A 176 2.02 9.97 -31.09
C MET A 176 2.00 10.36 -29.61
N ASN A 177 2.70 11.45 -29.29
CA ASN A 177 2.76 12.03 -27.95
C ASN A 177 1.91 13.30 -27.86
N LEU A 178 1.29 13.51 -26.71
CA LEU A 178 0.71 14.78 -26.29
C LEU A 178 1.70 15.48 -25.36
N PHE A 179 2.10 16.71 -25.72
CA PHE A 179 3.05 17.50 -24.95
C PHE A 179 2.42 18.79 -24.43
N TRP A 180 2.76 19.13 -23.19
CA TRP A 180 2.68 20.50 -22.70
C TRP A 180 4.08 21.05 -22.61
N ARG A 181 4.27 22.26 -23.15
CA ARG A 181 5.55 22.95 -23.15
C ARG A 181 5.44 24.28 -22.40
N SER A 182 6.52 24.67 -21.74
CA SER A 182 6.66 25.99 -21.13
C SER A 182 6.77 27.09 -22.20
N GLU A 183 6.70 28.36 -21.79
CA GLU A 183 6.93 29.49 -22.70
C GLU A 183 8.32 29.46 -23.35
N ALA A 184 9.30 28.85 -22.68
CA ALA A 184 10.65 28.65 -23.22
C ALA A 184 10.76 27.47 -24.19
N GLY A 185 9.68 26.69 -24.38
CA GLY A 185 9.62 25.53 -25.28
C GLY A 185 10.05 24.21 -24.64
N GLU A 186 10.45 24.20 -23.37
CA GLU A 186 10.77 22.99 -22.60
C GLU A 186 9.51 22.16 -22.37
N ARG A 187 9.65 20.83 -22.39
CA ARG A 187 8.54 19.92 -22.06
C ARG A 187 8.28 19.95 -20.55
N VAL A 188 7.01 19.92 -20.18
CA VAL A 188 6.54 19.93 -18.79
C VAL A 188 5.68 18.70 -18.51
N VAL A 189 4.89 18.25 -19.49
CA VAL A 189 4.10 17.03 -19.39
C VAL A 189 4.17 16.28 -20.73
N GLN A 190 4.33 14.96 -20.67
CA GLN A 190 4.14 14.05 -21.79
C GLN A 190 3.07 13.01 -21.42
N LEU A 191 2.15 12.78 -22.35
CA LEU A 191 1.33 11.57 -22.39
C LEU A 191 1.58 10.87 -23.73
N GLY A 192 1.84 9.57 -23.73
CA GLY A 192 2.07 8.86 -24.98
C GLY A 192 2.57 7.44 -24.79
N PRO A 193 3.08 6.81 -25.86
CA PRO A 193 3.71 5.51 -25.74
C PRO A 193 4.98 5.60 -24.91
N GLY A 194 5.10 4.74 -23.91
CA GLY A 194 6.32 4.48 -23.18
C GLY A 194 7.35 3.73 -24.03
N PRO A 195 8.55 3.48 -23.50
CA PRO A 195 9.64 2.83 -24.21
C PRO A 195 9.30 1.44 -24.80
N PHE A 196 8.24 0.80 -24.28
CA PHE A 196 7.81 -0.54 -24.67
C PHE A 196 6.47 -0.55 -25.41
N GLY A 197 5.96 0.62 -25.82
CA GLY A 197 4.71 0.77 -26.57
C GLY A 197 3.44 0.70 -25.70
N ASP A 198 3.62 0.64 -24.39
CA ASP A 198 2.63 0.82 -23.33
C ASP A 198 2.30 2.30 -23.10
N GLY A 199 1.33 2.62 -22.23
CA GLY A 199 1.00 4.01 -21.92
C GLY A 199 1.91 4.60 -20.84
N GLU A 200 2.39 5.83 -21.04
CA GLU A 200 3.21 6.56 -20.08
C GLU A 200 2.65 7.98 -19.81
N LEU A 201 2.85 8.44 -18.57
CA LEU A 201 2.71 9.83 -18.14
C LEU A 201 4.02 10.31 -17.50
N ILE A 202 4.59 11.39 -18.03
CA ILE A 202 5.79 12.04 -17.51
C ILE A 202 5.45 13.48 -17.11
N LEU A 203 5.84 13.89 -15.91
CA LEU A 203 5.93 15.27 -15.48
C LEU A 203 7.41 15.67 -15.42
N GLU A 204 7.83 16.56 -16.31
CA GLU A 204 9.22 16.98 -16.43
C GLU A 204 9.50 18.25 -15.61
N SER A 205 10.68 18.26 -15.00
CA SER A 205 11.28 19.43 -14.36
C SER A 205 12.73 19.59 -14.85
N VAL A 206 13.29 20.78 -14.68
CA VAL A 206 14.68 21.09 -15.09
C VAL A 206 15.72 20.14 -14.45
N GLY A 207 15.40 19.51 -13.31
CA GLY A 207 16.32 18.65 -12.56
C GLY A 207 15.92 17.19 -12.46
N GLY A 208 14.88 16.76 -13.18
CA GLY A 208 14.30 15.42 -12.99
C GLY A 208 12.87 15.26 -13.49
N SER A 209 12.26 14.11 -13.23
CA SER A 209 10.91 13.76 -13.67
C SER A 209 10.12 12.97 -12.62
N ALA A 210 8.79 13.03 -12.73
CA ALA A 210 7.88 12.13 -12.04
C ALA A 210 7.09 11.34 -13.10
N GLU A 211 7.11 10.01 -13.01
CA GLU A 211 6.73 9.14 -14.11
C GLU A 211 5.80 8.01 -13.65
N ILE A 212 4.79 7.73 -14.46
CA ILE A 212 3.97 6.51 -14.41
C ILE A 212 4.13 5.84 -15.75
N TYR A 213 4.78 4.68 -15.77
CA TYR A 213 5.15 3.94 -16.99
C TYR A 213 5.20 2.45 -16.68
N SER A 214 5.32 1.59 -17.70
CA SER A 214 5.58 0.17 -17.45
C SER A 214 7.06 -0.23 -17.53
N ASP A 215 7.47 -1.05 -16.58
CA ASP A 215 7.86 -2.43 -16.83
C ASP A 215 8.47 -2.87 -18.18
N PHE A 216 9.66 -3.52 -18.21
CA PHE A 216 10.06 -4.33 -19.39
C PHE A 216 9.10 -5.50 -19.67
N ASN A 217 8.28 -5.90 -18.70
CA ASN A 217 7.25 -6.93 -18.79
C ASN A 217 5.84 -6.33 -18.93
N GLY A 218 5.70 -5.00 -19.00
CA GLY A 218 4.40 -4.32 -19.10
C GLY A 218 3.71 -4.05 -17.76
N GLU A 219 4.38 -4.23 -16.62
CA GLU A 219 3.80 -3.97 -15.29
C GLU A 219 4.04 -2.52 -14.83
N PRO A 220 3.08 -1.89 -14.14
CA PRO A 220 3.12 -0.47 -13.82
C PRO A 220 4.16 -0.15 -12.75
N ARG A 221 4.87 0.97 -12.96
CA ARG A 221 5.85 1.54 -12.05
C ARG A 221 5.54 3.01 -11.79
N LEU A 222 5.86 3.46 -10.59
CA LEU A 222 5.88 4.88 -10.23
C LEU A 222 7.33 5.27 -9.91
N GLY A 223 7.84 6.28 -10.60
CA GLY A 223 9.21 6.77 -10.41
C GLY A 223 9.27 8.26 -10.14
N LEU A 224 10.14 8.66 -9.21
CA LEU A 224 10.59 10.03 -9.03
C LEU A 224 12.10 10.05 -9.28
N TYR A 225 12.49 10.68 -10.37
CA TYR A 225 13.87 10.74 -10.83
C TYR A 225 14.41 12.15 -10.60
N GLY A 226 15.39 12.28 -9.72
CA GLY A 226 16.19 13.49 -9.58
C GLY A 226 17.58 13.30 -10.18
N SER A 227 18.30 14.41 -10.36
CA SER A 227 19.68 14.41 -10.87
C SER A 227 20.68 13.61 -10.03
N THR A 228 20.39 13.36 -8.76
CA THR A 228 21.29 12.69 -7.80
C THR A 228 20.63 11.56 -7.01
N ALA A 229 19.31 11.40 -7.13
CA ALA A 229 18.52 10.55 -6.26
C ALA A 229 17.29 10.02 -6.99
N VAL A 230 16.88 8.80 -6.67
CA VAL A 230 15.72 8.14 -7.29
C VAL A 230 14.87 7.51 -6.19
N ALA A 231 13.55 7.64 -6.31
CA ALA A 231 12.59 6.90 -5.52
C ALA A 231 11.63 6.16 -6.46
N THR A 232 11.38 4.88 -6.19
CA THR A 232 10.54 4.04 -7.06
C THR A 232 9.62 3.12 -6.29
N ILE A 233 8.45 2.89 -6.86
CA ILE A 233 7.55 1.79 -6.51
C ILE A 233 7.47 0.87 -7.73
N ASP A 234 7.88 -0.37 -7.56
CA ASP A 234 7.96 -1.39 -8.60
C ASP A 234 7.22 -2.66 -8.14
N LEU A 235 6.09 -2.95 -8.78
CA LEU A 235 5.22 -4.05 -8.38
C LEU A 235 5.75 -5.43 -8.80
N THR A 236 6.79 -5.50 -9.65
CA THR A 236 7.41 -6.77 -10.05
C THR A 236 8.57 -7.17 -9.15
N ALA A 237 9.08 -6.22 -8.36
CA ALA A 237 10.15 -6.46 -7.41
C ALA A 237 9.61 -7.01 -6.07
N VAL A 238 10.45 -7.78 -5.37
CA VAL A 238 10.13 -8.38 -4.07
C VAL A 238 11.09 -7.83 -3.00
N GLY A 239 10.58 -7.61 -1.78
CA GLY A 239 11.35 -7.11 -0.64
C GLY A 239 11.75 -5.64 -0.82
N ASP A 240 12.96 -5.29 -0.40
CA ASP A 240 13.49 -3.92 -0.37
C ASP A 240 13.58 -3.24 -1.75
N ARG A 241 13.43 -4.01 -2.83
CA ARG A 241 13.43 -3.51 -4.20
C ARG A 241 12.04 -3.09 -4.70
N ALA A 242 10.96 -3.49 -4.01
CA ALA A 242 9.59 -3.15 -4.37
C ALA A 242 9.27 -1.68 -4.10
N VAL A 243 9.80 -1.14 -2.99
CA VAL A 243 9.72 0.27 -2.64
C VAL A 243 11.12 0.73 -2.27
N SER A 244 11.71 1.59 -3.10
CA SER A 244 13.07 2.07 -2.91
C SER A 244 13.08 3.59 -2.76
N PHE A 245 13.80 4.06 -1.75
CA PHE A 245 14.10 5.47 -1.53
C PHE A 245 15.62 5.71 -1.64
N PRO A 246 16.05 6.96 -1.85
CA PRO A 246 17.46 7.33 -1.75
C PRO A 246 18.06 6.92 -0.40
N LEU A 247 19.38 6.74 -0.35
CA LEU A 247 20.07 6.45 0.91
C LEU A 247 19.82 7.59 1.92
N ALA A 248 19.34 7.26 3.11
CA ALA A 248 18.86 8.23 4.11
C ALA A 248 17.76 9.19 3.57
N GLY A 249 17.01 8.73 2.57
CA GLY A 249 15.92 9.49 1.94
C GLY A 249 14.62 9.50 2.74
N LEU A 250 14.56 8.73 3.83
CA LEU A 250 13.50 8.78 4.84
C LEU A 250 13.98 9.63 6.01
N ASN A 251 13.05 10.38 6.61
CA ASN A 251 13.39 11.26 7.72
C ASN A 251 13.91 10.41 8.89
N ALA A 252 15.00 10.84 9.54
CA ALA A 252 15.54 10.10 10.68
C ALA A 252 14.49 9.87 11.77
N LEU A 253 13.52 10.77 11.97
CA LEU A 253 12.39 10.60 12.88
C LEU A 253 11.43 9.48 12.46
N GLU A 254 11.34 9.17 11.16
CA GLU A 254 10.62 8.01 10.63
C GLU A 254 11.41 6.70 10.82
N LEU A 255 12.72 6.76 11.14
CA LEU A 255 13.57 5.61 11.54
C LEU A 255 13.92 5.56 13.05
N ALA A 256 13.83 6.66 13.80
CA ALA A 256 14.54 6.87 15.08
C ALA A 256 13.93 6.15 16.28
N ASN A 257 12.77 5.53 16.11
CA ASN A 257 12.04 4.86 17.20
C ASN A 257 11.92 3.36 17.00
N GLU A 258 12.91 2.74 16.35
CA GLU A 258 12.97 1.28 16.23
C GLU A 258 13.76 0.65 17.41
N PRO A 259 13.28 -0.49 17.96
CA PRO A 259 14.06 -1.28 18.90
C PRO A 259 15.38 -1.76 18.28
N GLY A 260 16.47 -1.68 19.03
CA GLY A 260 17.81 -2.11 18.59
C GLY A 260 18.36 -3.24 19.44
N LEU A 261 19.20 -4.12 18.87
CA LEU A 261 19.82 -5.26 19.56
C LEU A 261 21.34 -5.22 19.43
N ALA A 262 22.06 -5.47 20.53
CA ALA A 262 23.51 -5.68 20.53
C ALA A 262 23.87 -6.84 21.46
N ALA A 263 24.76 -7.75 21.05
CA ALA A 263 25.15 -8.90 21.88
C ALA A 263 26.66 -9.16 21.86
N ALA A 264 27.16 -9.78 22.93
CA ALA A 264 28.51 -10.30 23.06
C ALA A 264 28.48 -11.67 23.76
N ASN A 265 29.37 -12.57 23.37
CA ASN A 265 29.52 -13.90 23.97
C ASN A 265 31.01 -14.17 24.25
N ASN A 266 31.31 -14.90 25.31
CA ASN A 266 32.64 -15.35 25.67
C ASN A 266 32.56 -16.79 26.20
N THR A 267 33.12 -17.73 25.45
CA THR A 267 33.20 -19.17 25.79
C THR A 267 34.42 -19.51 26.66
N GLY A 268 35.22 -18.51 27.01
CA GLY A 268 36.35 -18.65 27.93
C GLY A 268 35.92 -18.58 29.38
N SER A 269 36.85 -18.91 30.27
CA SER A 269 36.70 -18.80 31.72
C SER A 269 37.39 -17.52 32.20
N VAL A 270 36.71 -16.74 33.04
CA VAL A 270 37.24 -15.52 33.65
C VAL A 270 37.30 -15.71 35.17
N ALA A 271 38.52 -15.74 35.71
CA ALA A 271 38.75 -15.80 37.15
C ALA A 271 38.37 -14.47 37.81
N LEU A 272 37.54 -14.53 38.84
CA LEU A 272 37.24 -13.36 39.67
C LEU A 272 38.42 -13.05 40.59
N THR A 273 38.51 -11.79 41.02
CA THR A 273 39.58 -11.32 41.91
C THR A 273 39.00 -10.56 43.09
N ALA A 274 39.84 -10.27 44.09
CA ALA A 274 39.47 -9.47 45.26
C ALA A 274 39.03 -8.03 44.95
N THR A 275 39.15 -7.59 43.70
CA THR A 275 38.65 -6.30 43.20
C THR A 275 37.62 -6.54 42.10
N VAL A 276 36.63 -5.65 42.00
CA VAL A 276 35.61 -5.71 40.94
C VAL A 276 36.30 -5.62 39.58
N ALA A 277 35.99 -6.57 38.70
CA ALA A 277 36.54 -6.63 37.35
C ALA A 277 35.45 -6.94 36.33
N SER A 278 35.61 -6.39 35.12
CA SER A 278 34.76 -6.70 33.97
C SER A 278 35.01 -8.12 33.45
N ILE A 279 33.95 -8.91 33.36
CA ILE A 279 33.93 -10.26 32.78
C ILE A 279 33.67 -10.18 31.27
N ILE A 280 32.65 -9.42 30.86
CA ILE A 280 32.30 -9.14 29.46
C ILE A 280 31.60 -7.78 29.37
N SER A 281 31.74 -7.09 28.23
CA SER A 281 31.06 -5.81 27.99
C SER A 281 30.45 -5.72 26.60
N ARG A 282 29.45 -4.86 26.45
CA ARG A 282 28.86 -4.52 25.16
C ARG A 282 28.40 -3.08 25.12
N THR A 283 28.59 -2.43 23.98
CA THR A 283 28.15 -1.05 23.72
C THR A 283 26.99 -1.03 22.73
N ILE A 284 26.02 -0.15 22.97
CA ILE A 284 24.93 0.21 22.06
C ILE A 284 24.82 1.74 21.98
N THR A 285 24.54 2.29 20.79
CA THR A 285 24.32 3.73 20.59
C THR A 285 22.84 3.98 20.28
N PRO A 286 22.04 4.45 21.26
CA PRO A 286 20.61 4.69 21.08
C PRO A 286 20.34 5.86 20.13
N PRO A 287 19.36 5.76 19.21
CA PRO A 287 18.97 6.87 18.34
C PRO A 287 18.14 7.97 19.04
N ALA A 288 17.49 7.64 20.16
CA ALA A 288 16.71 8.57 20.98
C ALA A 288 16.89 8.25 22.48
N ASP A 289 16.36 9.11 23.35
CA ASP A 289 16.31 8.84 24.79
C ASP A 289 15.38 7.66 25.06
N GLY A 290 15.76 6.78 25.99
CA GLY A 290 14.97 5.60 26.30
C GLY A 290 15.64 4.71 27.34
N TYR A 291 15.46 3.40 27.20
CA TYR A 291 16.05 2.42 28.10
C TYR A 291 16.73 1.29 27.34
N VAL A 292 17.75 0.71 27.94
CA VAL A 292 18.38 -0.53 27.47
C VAL A 292 18.13 -1.61 28.51
N LEU A 293 17.44 -2.68 28.08
CA LEU A 293 17.36 -3.92 28.84
C LEU A 293 18.64 -4.73 28.56
N ALA A 294 19.48 -4.88 29.57
CA ALA A 294 20.64 -5.73 29.55
C ALA A 294 20.31 -7.09 30.19
N LEU A 295 20.75 -8.16 29.53
CA LEU A 295 20.61 -9.53 29.96
C LEU A 295 22.01 -10.15 29.99
N GLY A 296 22.53 -10.36 31.20
CA GLY A 296 23.80 -11.03 31.45
C GLY A 296 23.56 -12.46 31.91
N GLN A 297 24.27 -13.41 31.33
CA GLN A 297 24.21 -14.81 31.75
C GLN A 297 25.60 -15.45 31.74
N GLY A 298 25.76 -16.53 32.50
CA GLY A 298 26.98 -17.34 32.54
C GLY A 298 26.87 -18.46 33.58
N VAL A 299 27.97 -19.18 33.79
CA VAL A 299 28.07 -20.25 34.78
C VAL A 299 29.21 -19.93 35.74
N GLY A 300 28.89 -19.78 37.02
CA GLY A 300 29.89 -19.67 38.08
C GLY A 300 30.42 -21.05 38.46
N ARG A 301 31.69 -21.33 38.15
CA ARG A 301 32.43 -22.47 38.68
C ARG A 301 33.13 -22.07 39.97
N ILE A 302 32.85 -22.81 41.03
CA ILE A 302 33.35 -22.52 42.36
C ILE A 302 34.15 -23.71 42.87
N ALA A 303 35.43 -23.53 43.13
CA ALA A 303 36.24 -24.53 43.82
C ALA A 303 36.18 -24.28 45.34
N HIS A 304 35.53 -25.18 46.06
CA HIS A 304 35.27 -25.04 47.49
C HIS A 304 36.09 -26.04 48.32
N THR A 305 36.52 -25.61 49.50
CA THR A 305 37.17 -26.45 50.52
C THR A 305 36.37 -26.37 51.81
N SER A 306 36.01 -27.54 52.36
CA SER A 306 35.26 -27.62 53.61
C SER A 306 36.01 -26.95 54.77
N GLY A 307 35.26 -26.29 55.65
CA GLY A 307 35.80 -25.48 56.75
C GLY A 307 36.03 -24.02 56.42
N THR A 308 35.95 -23.60 55.15
CA THR A 308 36.05 -22.20 54.71
C THR A 308 34.86 -21.83 53.83
N ALA A 309 34.23 -20.67 54.03
CA ALA A 309 33.17 -20.22 53.13
C ALA A 309 33.78 -19.68 51.82
N THR A 310 33.17 -20.00 50.69
CA THR A 310 33.52 -19.44 49.38
C THR A 310 32.42 -18.47 48.97
N SER A 311 32.77 -17.22 48.67
CA SER A 311 31.80 -16.16 48.39
C SER A 311 32.32 -15.18 47.34
N GLY A 312 31.39 -14.64 46.54
CA GLY A 312 31.65 -13.60 45.56
C GLY A 312 30.35 -13.09 44.97
N ALA A 313 30.40 -12.06 44.15
CA ALA A 313 29.21 -11.48 43.53
C ALA A 313 29.44 -11.23 42.05
N VAL A 314 28.37 -11.34 41.26
CA VAL A 314 28.35 -10.96 39.84
C VAL A 314 27.17 -10.05 39.61
N GLY A 315 27.33 -9.01 38.79
CA GLY A 315 26.32 -8.00 38.58
C GLY A 315 26.44 -7.28 37.25
N LEU A 316 25.40 -6.53 36.89
CA LEU A 316 25.41 -5.65 35.72
C LEU A 316 25.70 -4.21 36.15
N SER A 317 26.50 -3.51 35.34
CA SER A 317 26.90 -2.14 35.62
C SER A 317 27.16 -1.36 34.34
N ASP A 318 26.97 -0.05 34.40
CA ASP A 318 27.45 0.92 33.40
C ASP A 318 28.90 1.39 33.69
N ASP A 319 29.50 0.90 34.77
CA ASP A 319 30.90 1.06 35.12
C ASP A 319 31.60 -0.31 35.22
N GLY A 320 32.66 -0.50 34.45
CA GLY A 320 33.42 -1.75 34.42
C GLY A 320 34.24 -2.06 35.68
N LEU A 321 34.31 -1.13 36.64
CA LEU A 321 35.09 -1.26 37.87
C LEU A 321 34.26 -1.19 39.16
N ASN A 322 32.94 -0.99 39.06
CA ASN A 322 32.07 -0.85 40.22
C ASN A 322 30.74 -1.59 39.98
N PHE A 323 30.12 -2.09 41.04
CA PHE A 323 28.74 -2.60 40.95
C PHE A 323 27.74 -1.45 40.84
N GLY A 324 26.68 -1.67 40.05
CA GLY A 324 25.52 -0.80 40.04
C GLY A 324 24.74 -0.86 41.36
N THR A 325 23.83 0.08 41.58
CA THR A 325 23.19 0.31 42.89
C THR A 325 22.22 -0.78 43.38
N ALA A 326 21.91 -1.83 42.60
CA ALA A 326 20.99 -2.91 43.02
C ALA A 326 20.94 -4.16 42.10
N GLN A 327 21.97 -4.46 41.30
CA GLN A 327 21.90 -5.52 40.28
C GLN A 327 23.05 -6.53 40.39
N ASP A 328 23.19 -7.14 41.56
CA ASP A 328 24.13 -8.22 41.81
C ASP A 328 23.47 -9.49 42.36
N VAL A 329 24.11 -10.62 42.07
CA VAL A 329 23.75 -11.94 42.57
C VAL A 329 24.95 -12.47 43.34
N ASN A 330 24.72 -12.83 44.60
CA ASN A 330 25.72 -13.45 45.45
C ASN A 330 25.89 -14.93 45.10
N LEU A 331 27.14 -15.34 44.93
CA LEU A 331 27.58 -16.71 44.72
C LEU A 331 28.23 -17.18 46.00
N GLN A 332 27.52 -17.99 46.78
CA GLN A 332 28.00 -18.43 48.09
C GLN A 332 27.87 -19.93 48.29
N ILE A 333 28.95 -20.54 48.77
CA ILE A 333 28.99 -21.90 49.28
C ILE A 333 29.36 -21.84 50.76
N SER A 334 28.48 -22.37 51.60
CA SER A 334 28.65 -22.40 53.05
C SER A 334 29.86 -23.25 53.45
N SER A 335 30.54 -22.89 54.54
CA SER A 335 31.74 -23.59 55.03
C SER A 335 31.51 -25.04 55.46
N ASN A 336 30.25 -25.44 55.67
CA ASN A 336 29.86 -26.82 55.99
C ASN A 336 29.68 -27.70 54.75
N ALA A 337 29.75 -27.14 53.55
CA ALA A 337 29.67 -27.92 52.31
C ALA A 337 30.94 -28.78 52.13
N ALA A 338 30.80 -29.89 51.39
CA ALA A 338 31.91 -30.77 51.12
C ALA A 338 32.91 -30.11 50.15
N SER A 339 34.20 -30.39 50.28
CA SER A 339 35.19 -29.93 49.30
C SER A 339 34.86 -30.48 47.91
N GLY A 340 34.91 -29.63 46.90
CA GLY A 340 34.57 -30.00 45.53
C GLY A 340 34.31 -28.79 44.63
N SER A 341 33.94 -29.08 43.38
CA SER A 341 33.57 -28.07 42.39
C SER A 341 32.05 -27.94 42.32
N TYR A 342 31.56 -26.72 42.48
CA TYR A 342 30.15 -26.38 42.37
C TYR A 342 29.94 -25.55 41.10
N SER A 343 28.78 -25.74 40.46
CA SER A 343 28.36 -24.94 39.31
C SER A 343 27.05 -24.27 39.62
N LEU A 344 27.04 -22.94 39.60
CA LEU A 344 25.87 -22.11 39.85
C LEU A 344 25.55 -21.30 38.58
N PRO A 345 24.31 -21.36 38.05
CA PRO A 345 23.94 -20.51 36.93
C PRO A 345 23.84 -19.05 37.39
N VAL A 346 24.38 -18.14 36.57
CA VAL A 346 24.30 -16.69 36.78
C VAL A 346 23.35 -16.13 35.73
N HIS A 347 22.30 -15.44 36.17
CA HIS A 347 21.39 -14.70 35.30
C HIS A 347 21.09 -13.36 35.94
N LEU A 348 21.28 -12.30 35.18
CA LEU A 348 21.13 -10.92 35.61
C LEU A 348 20.36 -10.17 34.54
N ASN A 349 19.38 -9.40 34.97
CA ASN A 349 18.65 -8.48 34.12
C ASN A 349 18.76 -7.07 34.71
N GLY A 350 19.01 -6.10 33.84
CA GLY A 350 19.16 -4.71 34.24
C GLY A 350 18.52 -3.77 33.24
N VAL A 351 17.94 -2.69 33.75
CA VAL A 351 17.41 -1.62 32.90
C VAL A 351 18.25 -0.37 33.14
N PHE A 352 18.85 0.14 32.06
CA PHE A 352 19.74 1.29 32.08
C PHE A 352 19.13 2.43 31.27
N ALA A 353 19.21 3.66 31.79
CA ALA A 353 18.78 4.84 31.05
C ALA A 353 19.73 5.07 29.87
N ALA A 354 19.16 5.35 28.70
CA ALA A 354 19.87 5.62 27.47
C ALA A 354 19.62 7.06 27.04
N THR A 355 20.69 7.76 26.66
CA THR A 355 20.62 9.12 26.11
C THR A 355 20.88 9.07 24.60
N ALA A 356 20.08 9.81 23.83
CA ALA A 356 20.18 9.89 22.38
C ALA A 356 21.61 10.18 21.92
N GLY A 357 22.09 9.37 20.97
CA GLY A 357 23.40 9.51 20.34
C GLY A 357 24.61 9.21 21.23
N THR A 358 24.40 8.88 22.51
CA THR A 358 25.50 8.62 23.46
C THR A 358 25.77 7.11 23.55
N PRO A 359 26.98 6.63 23.26
CA PRO A 359 27.31 5.21 23.42
C PRO A 359 27.18 4.77 24.88
N LEU A 360 26.29 3.81 25.14
CA LEU A 360 26.11 3.20 26.45
C LEU A 360 26.81 1.85 26.46
N THR A 361 27.80 1.68 27.33
CA THR A 361 28.50 0.40 27.53
C THR A 361 28.04 -0.23 28.82
N ILE A 362 27.54 -1.46 28.74
CA ILE A 362 27.17 -2.25 29.90
C ILE A 362 28.21 -3.36 30.09
N TYR A 363 28.55 -3.59 31.34
CA TYR A 363 29.53 -4.56 31.81
C TYR A 363 28.82 -5.60 32.67
N LEU A 364 29.14 -6.87 32.44
CA LEU A 364 29.00 -7.91 33.45
C LEU A 364 30.25 -7.85 34.30
N VAL A 365 30.12 -7.50 35.57
CA VAL A 365 31.23 -7.35 36.53
C VAL A 365 31.14 -8.40 37.62
N GLY A 366 32.27 -8.77 38.20
CA GLY A 366 32.30 -9.69 39.33
C GLY A 366 33.44 -9.43 40.29
N ILE A 367 33.27 -9.93 41.51
CA ILE A 367 34.27 -9.89 42.59
C ILE A 367 34.32 -11.24 43.30
N GLU A 368 35.51 -11.64 43.70
CA GLU A 368 35.75 -12.73 44.63
C GLU A 368 35.94 -12.14 46.03
N SER A 369 35.09 -12.54 46.98
CA SER A 369 35.22 -12.12 48.38
C SER A 369 35.99 -13.15 49.22
N SER A 370 35.87 -14.43 48.87
CA SER A 370 36.67 -15.50 49.43
C SER A 370 36.64 -16.75 48.54
N GLY A 371 37.79 -17.40 48.36
CA GLY A 371 37.91 -18.72 47.72
C GLY A 371 38.36 -18.63 46.27
N VAL A 372 37.80 -19.47 45.39
CA VAL A 372 38.14 -19.44 43.95
C VAL A 372 36.84 -19.56 43.16
N ILE A 373 36.55 -18.53 42.37
CA ILE A 373 35.35 -18.42 41.54
C ILE A 373 35.76 -18.01 40.13
N ASP A 374 35.40 -18.83 39.15
CA ASP A 374 35.54 -18.53 37.73
C ASP A 374 34.15 -18.40 37.10
N ILE A 375 33.98 -17.47 36.17
CA ILE A 375 32.74 -17.34 35.39
C ILE A 375 33.00 -17.79 33.95
N GLU A 376 32.25 -18.79 33.49
CA GLU A 376 32.34 -19.42 32.17
C GLU A 376 31.09 -19.18 31.33
N ASP A 377 31.21 -19.40 30.00
CA ASP A 377 30.10 -19.37 29.04
C ASP A 377 29.23 -18.11 29.17
N THR A 378 29.88 -16.96 29.23
CA THR A 378 29.21 -15.68 29.48
C THR A 378 28.62 -15.11 28.20
N SER A 379 27.46 -14.50 28.34
CA SER A 379 26.91 -13.66 27.27
C SER A 379 26.15 -12.47 27.82
N LEU A 380 26.18 -11.39 27.05
CA LEU A 380 25.57 -10.12 27.37
C LEU A 380 24.78 -9.64 26.16
N THR A 381 23.47 -9.50 26.34
CA THR A 381 22.55 -9.02 25.30
C THR A 381 21.90 -7.71 25.75
N LEU A 382 21.90 -6.71 24.88
CA LEU A 382 21.33 -5.39 25.08
C LEU A 382 20.19 -5.17 24.10
N LEU A 383 19.00 -4.86 24.61
CA LEU A 383 17.83 -4.50 23.82
C LEU A 383 17.43 -3.05 24.14
N TYR A 384 17.48 -2.18 23.14
CA TYR A 384 17.03 -0.80 23.24
C TYR A 384 15.52 -0.70 23.08
N VAL A 385 14.89 0.06 24.00
CA VAL A 385 13.46 0.35 24.04
C VAL A 385 13.27 1.88 23.99
N PRO A 386 12.67 2.42 22.92
CA PRO A 386 12.64 3.87 22.65
C PRO A 386 11.65 4.68 23.49
N THR A 387 10.76 4.04 24.27
CA THR A 387 9.78 4.76 25.09
C THR A 387 9.57 4.09 26.45
N SER A 388 9.42 4.90 27.50
CA SER A 388 8.75 4.45 28.73
C SER A 388 7.25 4.44 28.46
N TYR A 389 6.64 3.25 28.41
CA TYR A 389 5.19 3.15 28.50
C TYR A 389 4.74 3.51 29.92
N GLY A 390 4.62 4.81 30.19
CA GLY A 390 4.13 5.36 31.45
C GLY A 390 5.05 5.11 32.64
N SER A 391 4.95 5.95 33.67
CA SER A 391 5.47 5.59 34.98
C SER A 391 4.67 4.38 35.46
N VAL A 392 5.25 3.18 35.42
CA VAL A 392 4.84 2.15 36.37
C VAL A 392 5.26 2.71 37.72
N SER A 393 4.32 3.39 38.38
CA SER A 393 4.45 3.74 39.79
C SER A 393 4.92 2.46 40.48
N GLN A 394 6.06 2.54 41.17
CA GLN A 394 6.59 1.44 41.97
C GLN A 394 5.43 0.82 42.78
N THR A 395 5.00 -0.39 42.43
CA THR A 395 4.05 -1.16 43.26
C THR A 395 4.77 -1.78 44.46
N LEU A 396 6.10 -1.72 44.49
CA LEU A 396 6.89 -2.01 45.68
C LEU A 396 7.41 -0.72 46.28
N LEU A 397 6.95 -0.47 47.51
CA LEU A 397 7.47 0.52 48.45
C LEU A 397 8.95 0.80 48.19
N ALA A 398 9.29 2.09 48.08
CA ALA A 398 10.64 2.55 48.30
C ALA A 398 11.23 1.80 49.49
N ALA A 399 12.52 1.45 49.42
CA ALA A 399 13.30 1.13 50.59
C ALA A 399 13.33 2.38 51.50
N GLY A 400 12.23 2.67 52.18
CA GLY A 400 12.33 3.08 53.57
C GLY A 400 12.89 1.86 54.27
N ASP A 401 14.03 2.07 54.95
CA ASP A 401 14.68 1.16 55.88
C ASP A 401 13.81 -0.07 56.07
N GLY A 402 14.08 -1.10 55.26
CA GLY A 402 13.41 -2.37 55.45
C GLY A 402 13.58 -2.64 56.93
N GLU A 403 12.47 -2.73 57.66
CA GLU A 403 12.56 -3.29 58.99
C GLU A 403 13.25 -4.62 58.73
N ASP A 404 14.54 -4.67 59.08
CA ASP A 404 15.23 -5.88 59.45
C ASP A 404 14.16 -6.58 60.29
N LEU A 405 13.51 -7.61 59.70
CA LEU A 405 12.74 -8.52 60.50
C LEU A 405 13.71 -8.88 61.60
N PRO A 406 13.44 -8.45 62.86
CA PRO A 406 14.48 -8.35 63.86
C PRO A 406 15.14 -9.71 63.87
N ALA A 407 16.44 -9.75 63.54
CA ALA A 407 17.19 -10.99 63.34
C ALA A 407 16.70 -11.96 64.40
N ARG A 408 15.93 -12.99 63.99
CA ARG A 408 15.11 -13.76 64.93
C ARG A 408 16.02 -14.12 66.08
N ALA A 409 15.79 -13.50 67.24
CA ALA A 409 16.73 -13.56 68.34
C ALA A 409 17.03 -15.04 68.55
N ALA A 410 18.32 -15.41 68.55
CA ALA A 410 18.72 -16.81 68.70
C ALA A 410 17.88 -17.41 69.83
N GLN A 411 17.04 -18.41 69.51
CA GLN A 411 16.07 -18.95 70.46
C GLN A 411 16.80 -19.19 71.78
N SER A 412 16.27 -18.64 72.86
CA SER A 412 16.93 -18.76 74.15
C SER A 412 17.09 -20.24 74.50
N ARG A 413 18.13 -20.60 75.27
CA ARG A 413 18.31 -21.99 75.70
C ARG A 413 17.06 -22.56 76.38
N ALA A 414 16.23 -21.70 76.98
CA ALA A 414 14.96 -22.06 77.58
C ALA A 414 13.87 -22.39 76.53
N GLU A 415 13.77 -21.63 75.44
CA GLU A 415 12.81 -21.91 74.35
C GLU A 415 13.17 -23.18 73.57
N ILE A 416 14.46 -23.42 73.32
CA ILE A 416 14.93 -24.68 72.70
C ILE A 416 14.64 -25.88 73.62
N ALA A 417 14.80 -25.71 74.94
CA ALA A 417 14.47 -26.75 75.91
C ALA A 417 12.96 -27.03 75.95
N ALA A 418 12.12 -25.98 75.92
CA ALA A 418 10.67 -26.13 75.89
C ALA A 418 10.19 -26.80 74.59
N GLU A 419 10.77 -26.44 73.44
CA GLU A 419 10.47 -27.09 72.15
C GLU A 419 10.88 -28.57 72.17
N ARG A 420 12.07 -28.91 72.71
CA ARG A 420 12.49 -30.31 72.91
C ARG A 420 11.55 -31.08 73.84
N GLU A 421 11.09 -30.48 74.93
CA GLU A 421 10.12 -31.12 75.83
C GLU A 421 8.78 -31.38 75.13
N THR A 422 8.33 -30.45 74.28
CA THR A 422 7.10 -30.67 73.50
C THR A 422 7.27 -31.78 72.46
N SER A 423 8.41 -31.87 71.79
CA SER A 423 8.72 -32.97 70.86
C SER A 423 8.85 -34.30 71.60
N GLN A 424 9.52 -34.34 72.75
CA GLN A 424 9.66 -35.56 73.56
C GLN A 424 8.31 -36.04 74.08
N ARG A 425 7.41 -35.15 74.51
CA ARG A 425 6.04 -35.52 74.89
C ARG A 425 5.25 -36.09 73.72
N ALA A 426 5.33 -35.47 72.55
CA ALA A 426 4.66 -35.97 71.35
C ALA A 426 5.20 -37.35 70.92
N ASP A 427 6.50 -37.57 71.04
CA ASP A 427 7.13 -38.87 70.75
C ASP A 427 6.73 -39.94 71.79
N VAL A 428 6.66 -39.59 73.07
CA VAL A 428 6.18 -40.50 74.13
C VAL A 428 4.71 -40.84 73.93
N GLU A 429 3.86 -39.85 73.65
CA GLU A 429 2.43 -40.07 73.34
C GLU A 429 2.23 -40.90 72.05
N ARG A 430 3.14 -40.82 71.07
CA ARG A 430 3.14 -41.74 69.92
C ARG A 430 3.52 -43.16 70.35
N LEU A 431 4.61 -43.31 71.10
CA LEU A 431 5.10 -44.61 71.57
C LEU A 431 4.08 -45.32 72.47
N GLU A 432 3.39 -44.59 73.35
CA GLU A 432 2.35 -45.16 74.20
C GLU A 432 1.15 -45.68 73.40
N ARG A 433 0.75 -44.96 72.33
CA ARG A 433 -0.30 -45.45 71.41
C ARG A 433 0.13 -46.71 70.67
N GLU A 434 1.37 -46.76 70.19
CA GLU A 434 1.91 -47.96 69.54
C GLU A 434 2.00 -49.14 70.51
N LEU A 435 2.36 -48.89 71.77
CA LEU A 435 2.48 -49.93 72.80
C LEU A 435 1.10 -50.48 73.23
N VAL A 436 0.08 -49.61 73.32
CA VAL A 436 -1.31 -50.05 73.54
C VAL A 436 -1.81 -50.88 72.34
N ALA A 437 -1.52 -50.46 71.12
CA ALA A 437 -1.86 -51.23 69.92
C ALA A 437 -1.19 -52.62 69.92
N MET A 438 0.11 -52.69 70.20
CA MET A 438 0.84 -53.96 70.29
C MET A 438 0.32 -54.86 71.40
N ARG A 439 -0.03 -54.31 72.57
CA ARG A 439 -0.64 -55.09 73.66
C ARG A 439 -1.98 -55.66 73.25
N SER A 440 -2.82 -54.89 72.56
CA SER A 440 -4.11 -55.36 72.05
C SER A 440 -3.94 -56.49 71.03
N GLU A 441 -2.97 -56.37 70.13
CA GLU A 441 -2.64 -57.42 69.15
C GLU A 441 -2.15 -58.70 69.84
N LEU A 442 -1.27 -58.58 70.84
CA LEU A 442 -0.79 -59.72 71.62
C LEU A 442 -1.92 -60.43 72.36
N THR A 443 -2.85 -59.69 72.98
CA THR A 443 -4.00 -60.30 73.64
C THR A 443 -4.94 -60.99 72.65
N ALA A 444 -5.14 -60.41 71.46
CA ALA A 444 -5.94 -61.04 70.41
C ALA A 444 -5.30 -62.33 69.89
N ARG A 445 -3.97 -62.34 69.70
CA ARG A 445 -3.24 -63.56 69.30
C ARG A 445 -3.25 -64.63 70.37
N LEU A 446 -3.15 -64.26 71.65
CA LEU A 446 -3.28 -65.21 72.75
C LEU A 446 -4.67 -65.83 72.82
N ALA A 447 -5.73 -65.03 72.67
CA ALA A 447 -7.10 -65.52 72.61
C ALA A 447 -7.33 -66.44 71.38
N GLU A 448 -6.72 -66.14 70.23
CA GLU A 448 -6.77 -67.03 69.05
C GLU A 448 -6.04 -68.35 69.32
N HIS A 449 -4.92 -68.31 70.04
CA HIS A 449 -4.15 -69.51 70.38
C HIS A 449 -4.88 -70.39 71.40
N GLU A 450 -5.52 -69.78 72.40
CA GLU A 450 -6.38 -70.48 73.36
C GLU A 450 -7.59 -71.11 72.67
N ALA A 451 -8.27 -70.37 71.79
CA ALA A 451 -9.39 -70.90 70.99
C ALA A 451 -8.95 -72.04 70.06
N ARG A 452 -7.73 -72.00 69.50
CA ARG A 452 -7.16 -73.11 68.72
C ARG A 452 -6.85 -74.34 69.59
N LEU A 453 -6.41 -74.13 70.83
CA LEU A 453 -6.16 -75.22 71.77
C LEU A 453 -7.47 -75.88 72.20
N GLU A 454 -8.50 -75.10 72.56
CA GLU A 454 -9.85 -75.60 72.88
C GLU A 454 -10.48 -76.36 71.69
N ALA A 455 -10.37 -75.82 70.47
CA ALA A 455 -10.83 -76.51 69.26
C ALA A 455 -10.03 -77.80 68.93
N SER A 456 -8.81 -77.94 69.45
CA SER A 456 -8.00 -79.16 69.31
C SER A 456 -8.35 -80.23 70.36
N GLU A 457 -8.87 -79.81 71.52
CA GLU A 457 -9.38 -80.71 72.57
C GLU A 457 -10.78 -81.24 72.25
N GLU A 458 -11.64 -80.46 71.58
CA GLU A 458 -12.96 -80.93 71.11
C GLU A 458 -12.91 -81.90 69.91
N ARG A 459 -11.78 -82.01 69.21
CA ARG A 459 -11.57 -82.94 68.07
C ARG A 459 -10.96 -84.29 68.48
N ARG A 460 -10.82 -84.53 69.78
CA ARG A 460 -10.21 -85.74 70.36
C ARG A 460 -11.25 -86.53 71.14
#